data_AF-A0A3D5FID4-F1
#
_entry.id   AF-A0A3D5FID4-F1
#
_cell.length_a   1.000
_cell.length_b   1.000
_cell.length_c   1.000
_cell.angle_alpha   90.00
_cell.angle_beta   90.00
_cell.angle_gamma   90.00
#
_symmetry.space_group_name_H-M   'P 1'
#
loop_
_entity.id
_entity.type
_entity.pdbx_description
1 polymer ?
#
loop_
_entity_poly.entity_id
_entity_poly.type
_entity_poly.pdbx_seq_one_letter_code
_entity_poly.pdbx_strand_id
1 'polypeptide(L)' 'AGPVASGSVPVVDVCRQTLETMMPGSGYCFAPTHQLQDNSPTQNVVAMYAAVHRCGLYGESL' A
#
# COMPACT_ATOMS: atom_id res chain seq x y z
N ALA A 1 4.35 -9.81 -10.35
CA ALA A 1 3.21 -8.89 -10.51
C ALA A 1 2.26 -9.09 -9.35
N GLY A 2 1.99 -8.05 -8.56
CA GLY A 2 1.08 -8.12 -7.41
C GLY A 2 -0.31 -7.53 -7.70
N PRO A 3 -1.16 -7.36 -6.67
CA PRO A 3 -2.52 -6.83 -6.82
C PRO A 3 -2.60 -5.46 -7.52
N VAL A 4 -1.56 -4.64 -7.40
CA VAL A 4 -1.46 -3.35 -8.10
C VAL A 4 -1.36 -3.53 -9.62
N ALA A 5 -0.73 -4.60 -10.11
CA ALA A 5 -0.53 -4.89 -11.53
C ALA A 5 -1.70 -5.64 -12.18
N SER A 6 -2.39 -6.51 -11.45
CA SER A 6 -3.39 -7.41 -12.04
C SER A 6 -4.46 -7.92 -11.07
N GLY A 7 -4.66 -7.27 -9.93
CA GLY A 7 -5.33 -7.87 -8.77
C GLY A 7 -6.80 -8.24 -8.94
N SER A 8 -7.15 -9.40 -8.38
CA SER A 8 -8.52 -9.89 -8.11
C SER A 8 -9.06 -9.45 -6.74
N VAL A 9 -8.21 -8.85 -5.90
CA VAL A 9 -8.49 -8.40 -4.52
C VAL A 9 -8.26 -6.88 -4.46
N PRO A 10 -9.04 -6.12 -3.67
CA PRO A 10 -8.86 -4.67 -3.56
C PRO A 10 -7.46 -4.29 -3.08
N VAL A 11 -6.78 -3.40 -3.82
CA VAL A 11 -5.42 -2.92 -3.49
C VAL A 11 -5.33 -2.33 -2.09
N VAL A 12 -6.40 -1.68 -1.63
CA VAL A 12 -6.49 -1.06 -0.30
C VAL A 12 -6.29 -2.08 0.82
N ASP A 13 -6.90 -3.26 0.71
CA ASP A 13 -6.83 -4.29 1.77
C ASP A 13 -5.41 -4.82 1.92
N VAL A 14 -4.70 -4.99 0.79
CA VAL A 14 -3.30 -5.43 0.78
C VAL A 14 -2.38 -4.37 1.37
N CYS A 15 -2.62 -3.09 1.09
CA CYS A 15 -1.89 -2.00 1.74
C CYS A 15 -2.11 -2.02 3.26
N ARG A 16 -3.35 -2.17 3.73
CA ARG A 16 -3.67 -2.21 5.16
C ARG A 16 -2.97 -3.37 5.87
N GLN A 17 -3.05 -4.58 5.31
CA GLN A 17 -2.39 -5.76 5.87
C GLN A 17 -0.86 -5.59 5.95
N THR A 18 -0.27 -4.97 4.92
CA THR A 18 1.16 -4.66 4.90
C THR A 18 1.52 -3.68 6.02
N LEU A 19 0.76 -2.60 6.18
CA LEU A 19 1.00 -1.60 7.21
C LEU A 19 0.85 -2.19 8.62
N GLU A 20 -0.21 -2.96 8.89
CA GLU A 20 -0.42 -3.67 10.16
C GLU A 20 0.75 -4.59 10.53
N THR A 21 1.35 -5.24 9.53
CA THR A 21 2.50 -6.14 9.73
C THR A 21 3.80 -5.38 9.94
N MET A 22 4.05 -4.34 9.14
CA MET A 22 5.38 -3.75 8.99
C MET A 22 5.59 -2.47 9.82
N MET A 23 4.52 -1.77 10.20
CA MET A 23 4.64 -0.52 10.96
C MET A 23 5.06 -0.67 12.43
N PRO A 24 4.71 -1.73 13.19
CA PRO A 24 5.07 -1.84 14.59
C PRO A 24 6.57 -1.63 14.82
N GLY A 25 6.94 -0.79 15.79
CA GLY A 25 8.35 -0.48 16.10
C GLY A 25 8.92 0.76 15.41
N SER A 26 8.12 1.50 14.62
CA SER A 26 8.49 2.72 13.89
C SER A 26 9.47 2.52 12.72
N GLY A 27 9.68 3.56 11.92
CA GLY A 27 10.72 3.59 10.88
C GLY A 27 10.39 2.87 9.57
N TYR A 28 9.18 2.34 9.39
CA TYR A 28 8.78 1.72 8.14
C TYR A 28 8.50 2.78 7.06
N CYS A 29 9.16 2.63 5.91
CA CYS A 29 8.90 3.42 4.71
C CYS A 29 8.17 2.53 3.69
N PHE A 30 6.88 2.80 3.46
CA PHE A 30 6.09 2.04 2.50
C PHE A 30 6.59 2.30 1.07
N ALA A 31 6.91 1.23 0.35
CA ALA A 31 7.26 1.28 -1.06
C ALA A 31 6.88 -0.04 -1.76
N PRO A 32 6.63 -0.02 -3.07
CA PRO A 32 6.62 -1.24 -3.88
C PRO A 32 7.93 -2.03 -3.74
N THR A 33 7.86 -3.37 -3.62
CA THR A 33 9.05 -4.25 -3.56
C THR A 33 9.90 -4.18 -4.84
N HIS A 34 9.26 -3.90 -5.96
CA HIS A 34 9.87 -3.64 -7.27
C HIS A 34 9.19 -2.40 -7.89
N GLN A 35 9.57 -2.03 -9.11
CA GLN A 35 8.91 -0.93 -9.82
C GLN A 35 7.43 -1.24 -10.14
N LEU A 36 6.62 -0.18 -10.26
CA LEU A 36 5.29 -0.28 -10.87
C LEU A 36 5.43 -0.77 -12.31
N GLN A 37 4.49 -1.59 -12.76
CA GLN A 37 4.56 -2.25 -14.05
C GLN A 37 3.69 -1.50 -15.08
N ASP A 38 4.02 -1.61 -16.37
CA ASP A 38 3.26 -0.96 -17.45
C ASP A 38 1.79 -1.38 -17.49
N ASN A 39 1.49 -2.59 -16.99
CA ASN A 39 0.13 -3.12 -16.93
C ASN A 39 -0.62 -2.73 -15.65
N SER A 40 -0.05 -1.95 -14.75
CA SER A 40 -0.74 -1.46 -13.55
C SER A 40 -1.83 -0.45 -13.94
N PRO A 41 -3.12 -0.74 -13.71
CA PRO A 41 -4.16 0.26 -13.90
C PRO A 41 -3.90 1.49 -13.04
N THR A 42 -4.02 2.69 -13.60
CA THR A 42 -3.73 3.94 -12.88
C THR A 42 -4.53 4.05 -11.58
N GLN A 43 -5.79 3.62 -11.59
CA GLN A 43 -6.68 3.62 -10.43
C GLN A 43 -6.14 2.76 -9.29
N ASN A 44 -5.48 1.64 -9.60
CA ASN A 44 -4.87 0.77 -8.61
C ASN A 44 -3.66 1.46 -7.95
N VAL A 45 -2.83 2.14 -8.75
CA VAL A 45 -1.69 2.91 -8.23
C VAL A 45 -2.17 4.06 -7.33
N VAL A 46 -3.18 4.80 -7.76
CA VAL A 46 -3.77 5.89 -6.95
C VAL A 46 -4.38 5.34 -5.65
N ALA A 47 -5.11 4.22 -5.71
CA ALA A 47 -5.68 3.58 -4.53
C ALA A 47 -4.61 3.11 -3.53
N MET A 48 -3.48 2.58 -4.02
CA MET A 48 -2.33 2.21 -3.19
C MET A 48 -1.81 3.41 -2.39
N TYR A 49 -1.47 4.51 -3.07
CA TYR A 49 -0.94 5.70 -2.39
C TYR A 49 -1.98 6.36 -1.48
N ALA A 50 -3.24 6.43 -1.90
CA ALA A 50 -4.33 6.98 -1.08
C ALA A 50 -4.53 6.19 0.22
N ALA A 51 -4.47 4.85 0.15
CA ALA A 51 -4.58 4.00 1.33
C ALA A 51 -3.43 4.24 2.31
N VAL A 52 -2.19 4.34 1.82
CA VAL A 52 -1.01 4.54 2.66
C VAL A 52 -0.95 5.94 3.26
N HIS A 53 -1.40 6.98 2.54
CA HIS A 53 -1.54 8.32 3.11
C HIS A 53 -2.56 8.37 4.26
N ARG A 54 -3.62 7.55 4.21
CA ARG A 54 -4.65 7.50 5.24
C ARG A 54 -4.27 6.62 6.44
N CYS A 55 -3.59 5.51 6.21
CA CYS A 55 -3.37 4.48 7.22
C CYS A 55 -1.90 4.29 7.63
N GLY A 56 -0.95 4.87 6.89
CA GLY A 56 0.49 4.65 7.04
C GLY A 56 1.24 5.70 7.85
N LEU A 57 0.52 6.55 8.60
CA LEU A 57 1.11 7.60 9.42
C LEU A 57 1.30 7.12 10.85
N TYR A 58 2.49 7.38 11.40
CA TYR A 58 2.78 7.16 12.81
C TYR A 58 2.19 8.32 13.62
N GLY A 59 1.11 8.04 14.37
CA GLY A 59 0.51 8.99 15.30
C GLY A 59 -0.25 10.14 14.62
N GLU A 60 -1.58 10.00 14.56
CA GLU A 60 -2.35 10.68 15.59
C GLU A 60 -2.64 9.62 16.66
N SER A 61 -2.48 9.95 17.95
CA SER A 61 -2.97 9.07 19.01
C SER A 61 -4.45 8.78 18.75
N LEU A 62 -4.85 7.51 18.72
CA LEU A 62 -6.25 7.16 19.02
C LEU A 62 -6.53 7.42 20.50
#